data_AF-A0A7U6KT62-F1
#
_entry.id   AF-A0A7U6KT62-F1
#
_cell.length_a   1.000
_cell.length_b   1.000
_cell.length_c   1.000
_cell.angle_alpha   90.00
_cell.angle_beta   90.00
_cell.angle_gamma   90.00
#
_symmetry.space_group_name_H-M   'P 1'
#
loop_
_entity.id
_entity.type
_entity.pdbx_description
1 polymer ?
#
loop_
_entity_poly.entity_id
_entity_poly.type
_entity_poly.pdbx_seq_one_letter_code
_entity_poly.pdbx_strand_id
1 'polypeptide(L)'
;MADMREFDYDLDYKNLDLRAHPELYRVGRGEQGVLLVEPYKSEILPHWRFATPDIARESSETIYQMFLDYLADDDFVGADMARKFIQMGYTRARRYANHKGGKKI
;
A
#
# COMPACT_ATOMS: atom_id res chain seq x y z
N MET A 1 -19.96 20.23 2.13
CA MET A 1 -18.96 19.88 1.10
C MET A 1 -17.78 19.33 1.86
N ALA A 2 -17.57 18.01 1.89
CA ALA A 2 -16.40 17.46 2.56
C ALA A 2 -15.18 17.95 1.78
N ASP A 3 -14.37 18.78 2.43
CA ASP A 3 -13.05 19.14 1.96
C ASP A 3 -12.25 17.85 1.88
N MET A 4 -12.24 17.24 0.69
CA MET A 4 -11.45 16.06 0.37
C MET A 4 -10.02 16.55 0.23
N ARG A 5 -9.44 16.90 1.38
CA ARG A 5 -8.09 17.46 1.49
C ARG A 5 -7.15 16.51 0.76
N GLU A 6 -6.50 17.05 -0.26
CA GLU A 6 -5.52 16.31 -1.04
C GLU A 6 -4.41 15.77 -0.13
N PHE A 7 -3.72 14.73 -0.59
CA PHE A 7 -2.57 14.18 0.15
C PHE A 7 -1.58 15.32 0.38
N ASP A 8 -1.23 15.56 1.64
CA ASP A 8 -0.44 16.70 2.06
C ASP A 8 1.03 16.39 1.85
N TYR A 9 1.65 16.92 0.79
CA TYR A 9 3.05 16.66 0.47
C TYR A 9 4.04 17.57 1.22
N ASP A 10 3.57 18.52 2.01
CA ASP A 10 4.42 19.46 2.75
C ASP A 10 4.93 18.89 4.07
N LEU A 11 4.39 17.74 4.52
CA LEU A 11 4.85 17.02 5.70
C LEU A 11 6.21 16.32 5.47
N ASP A 12 7.04 16.29 6.51
CA ASP A 12 8.32 15.57 6.49
C ASP A 12 8.13 14.06 6.71
N TYR A 13 7.56 13.38 5.70
CA TYR A 13 7.34 11.93 5.71
C TYR A 13 8.62 11.09 5.94
N LYS A 14 9.81 11.67 5.76
CA LYS A 14 11.06 10.96 6.00
C LYS A 14 11.29 10.69 7.48
N ASN A 15 10.87 11.61 8.34
CA ASN A 15 11.05 11.54 9.79
C ASN A 15 9.72 11.41 10.56
N LEU A 16 8.58 11.41 9.86
CA LEU A 16 7.25 11.33 10.45
C LEU A 16 6.81 9.88 10.63
N ASP A 17 6.46 9.53 11.86
CA ASP A 17 5.78 8.28 12.20
C ASP A 17 4.25 8.50 12.22
N LEU A 18 3.56 7.97 11.21
CA LEU A 18 2.10 8.08 11.08
C LEU A 18 1.33 7.01 11.89
N ARG A 19 2.02 6.09 12.55
CA ARG A 19 1.42 5.26 13.60
C ARG A 19 1.35 6.05 14.91
N ALA A 20 2.38 6.82 15.22
CA ALA A 20 2.38 7.71 16.38
C ALA A 20 1.48 8.94 16.19
N HIS A 21 1.35 9.43 14.95
CA HIS A 21 0.57 10.62 14.60
C HIS A 21 -0.48 10.35 13.50
N PRO A 22 -1.47 9.45 13.75
CA PRO A 22 -2.46 9.07 12.74
C PRO A 22 -3.37 10.24 12.32
N GLU A 23 -3.51 11.28 13.15
CA GLU A 23 -4.27 12.50 12.85
C GLU A 23 -3.69 13.33 11.69
N LEU A 24 -2.40 13.16 11.40
CA LEU A 24 -1.73 13.81 10.28
C LEU A 24 -1.95 13.06 8.96
N TYR A 25 -2.42 11.81 9.03
CA TYR A 25 -2.68 11.01 7.85
C TYR A 25 -3.90 11.53 7.08
N ARG A 26 -3.74 11.70 5.75
CA ARG A 26 -4.82 12.04 4.83
C ARG A 26 -4.94 10.99 3.75
N VAL A 27 -6.14 10.48 3.55
CA VAL A 27 -6.42 9.51 2.49
C VAL A 27 -6.38 10.24 1.13
N GLY A 28 -5.27 10.07 0.40
CA GLY A 28 -5.13 10.54 -0.98
C GLY A 28 -6.06 9.81 -1.96
N ARG A 29 -6.15 10.32 -3.20
CA ARG A 29 -6.91 9.65 -4.26
C ARG A 29 -6.12 8.44 -4.78
N GLY A 30 -6.78 7.29 -4.93
CA GLY A 30 -6.11 6.06 -5.36
C GLY A 30 -4.98 5.67 -4.41
N GLU A 31 -3.79 5.42 -4.95
CA GLU A 31 -2.61 4.95 -4.22
C GLU A 31 -1.58 6.07 -3.95
N GLN A 32 -2.02 7.34 -3.97
CA GLN A 32 -1.19 8.48 -3.61
C GLN A 32 -0.60 8.34 -2.20
N GLY A 33 0.70 8.67 -2.08
CA GLY A 33 1.40 8.71 -0.80
C GLY A 33 1.82 7.36 -0.20
N VAL A 34 1.42 6.22 -0.79
CA VAL A 34 1.65 4.89 -0.18
C VAL A 34 3.13 4.59 0.09
N LEU A 35 4.02 5.11 -0.76
CA LEU A 35 5.47 4.92 -0.63
C LEU A 35 6.17 5.98 0.25
N LEU A 36 5.40 6.82 0.94
CA LEU A 36 5.90 7.86 1.85
C LEU A 36 5.48 7.60 3.30
N VAL A 37 4.41 6.84 3.52
CA VAL A 37 3.78 6.65 4.82
C VAL A 37 4.55 5.63 5.66
N GLU A 38 5.35 6.11 6.61
CA GLU A 38 6.07 5.28 7.57
C GLU A 38 5.27 5.10 8.88
N PRO A 39 5.46 3.97 9.60
CA PRO A 39 6.36 2.84 9.31
C PRO A 39 5.78 1.81 8.31
N TYR A 40 4.51 1.97 7.95
CA TYR A 40 3.73 0.99 7.19
C TYR A 40 4.34 0.63 5.84
N LYS A 41 4.90 1.60 5.11
CA LYS A 41 5.64 1.34 3.88
C LYS A 41 6.77 0.34 4.13
N SER A 42 7.59 0.58 5.15
CA SER A 42 8.75 -0.27 5.44
C SER A 42 8.35 -1.67 5.89
N GLU A 43 7.20 -1.81 6.55
CA GLU A 43 6.66 -3.10 6.97
C GLU A 43 6.05 -3.89 5.79
N ILE A 44 5.28 -3.24 4.92
CA ILE A 44 4.51 -3.91 3.85
C ILE A 44 5.34 -4.14 2.58
N LEU A 45 6.20 -3.19 2.20
CA LEU A 45 6.97 -3.22 0.94
C LEU A 45 7.81 -4.49 0.75
N PRO A 46 8.48 -5.07 1.78
CA PRO A 46 9.24 -6.32 1.64
C PRO A 46 8.42 -7.52 1.15
N HIS A 47 7.11 -7.52 1.45
CA HIS A 47 6.16 -8.57 1.07
C HIS A 47 5.46 -8.30 -0.27
N TRP A 48 5.68 -7.13 -0.88
CA TRP A 48 4.96 -6.74 -2.09
C TRP A 48 5.62 -7.28 -3.38
N ARG A 49 5.36 -8.55 -3.72
CA ARG A 49 5.93 -9.21 -4.90
C ARG A 49 4.83 -9.72 -5.83
N PHE A 50 4.67 -9.09 -6.99
CA PHE A 50 3.59 -9.43 -7.93
C PHE A 50 4.13 -9.78 -9.33
N ALA A 51 5.21 -10.56 -9.40
CA ALA A 51 5.91 -10.88 -10.66
C ALA A 51 5.28 -12.06 -11.42
N THR A 52 4.92 -13.13 -10.72
CA THR A 52 4.30 -14.34 -11.28
C THR A 52 3.04 -14.68 -10.48
N PRO A 53 2.12 -15.51 -11.01
CA PRO A 53 0.89 -15.87 -10.31
C PRO A 53 1.11 -16.44 -8.90
N ASP A 54 2.09 -17.32 -8.72
CA ASP A 54 2.34 -17.95 -7.43
C ASP A 54 2.93 -16.97 -6.42
N ILE A 55 3.90 -16.14 -6.84
CA ILE A 55 4.50 -15.11 -5.98
C ILE A 55 3.46 -14.03 -5.63
N ALA A 56 2.58 -13.68 -6.58
CA ALA A 56 1.49 -12.73 -6.37
C ALA A 56 0.47 -13.25 -5.35
N ARG A 57 0.17 -14.56 -5.36
CA ARG A 57 -0.72 -15.19 -4.38
C ARG A 57 -0.14 -15.07 -2.98
N GLU A 58 1.10 -15.54 -2.78
CA GLU A 58 1.81 -15.46 -1.49
C GLU A 58 1.86 -14.01 -0.96
N SER A 59 2.20 -13.06 -1.83
CA SER A 59 2.26 -11.64 -1.47
C SER A 59 0.88 -11.08 -1.09
N SER A 60 -0.16 -11.44 -1.84
CA SER A 60 -1.53 -10.97 -1.54
C SER A 60 -2.06 -11.53 -0.23
N GLU A 61 -1.80 -12.81 0.05
CA GLU A 61 -2.21 -13.47 1.30
C GLU A 61 -1.48 -12.88 2.49
N THR A 62 -0.16 -12.67 2.37
CA THR A 62 0.65 -12.04 3.42
C THR A 62 0.17 -10.63 3.74
N ILE A 63 -0.01 -9.79 2.73
CA ILE A 63 -0.44 -8.39 2.96
C ILE A 63 -1.90 -8.34 3.42
N TYR A 64 -2.74 -9.30 3.00
CA TYR A 64 -4.10 -9.42 3.51
C TYR A 64 -4.12 -9.80 4.99
N GLN A 65 -3.23 -10.68 5.44
CA GLN A 65 -3.09 -10.95 6.87
C GLN A 65 -2.66 -9.70 7.62
N MET A 66 -1.65 -8.96 7.13
CA MET A 66 -1.26 -7.67 7.73
C MET A 66 -2.42 -6.69 7.81
N PHE A 67 -3.28 -6.62 6.78
CA PHE A 67 -4.50 -5.81 6.81
C PHE A 67 -5.44 -6.21 7.95
N LEU A 68 -5.67 -7.51 8.15
CA LEU A 68 -6.51 -8.01 9.24
C LEU A 68 -5.88 -7.72 10.61
N ASP A 69 -4.56 -7.84 10.73
CA ASP A 69 -3.83 -7.55 11.96
C ASP A 69 -3.96 -6.06 12.32
N TYR A 70 -3.75 -5.14 11.36
CA TYR A 70 -3.97 -3.71 11.58
C TYR A 70 -5.43 -3.39 11.96
N LEU A 71 -6.42 -4.06 11.35
CA LEU A 71 -7.81 -3.88 11.75
C LEU A 71 -8.09 -4.37 13.17
N ALA A 72 -7.47 -5.48 13.59
CA ALA A 72 -7.62 -6.01 14.93
C ALA A 72 -7.00 -5.08 15.99
N ASP A 73 -5.96 -4.33 15.61
CA ASP A 73 -5.28 -3.34 16.43
C ASP A 73 -5.92 -1.94 16.38
N ASP A 74 -7.08 -1.79 15.72
CA ASP A 74 -7.74 -0.49 15.45
C ASP A 74 -6.84 0.52 14.70
N ASP A 75 -5.83 0.02 13.97
CA ASP A 75 -4.88 0.80 13.19
C ASP A 75 -5.42 1.07 11.78
N PHE A 76 -6.20 2.16 11.66
CA PHE A 76 -6.78 2.59 10.40
C PHE A 76 -5.72 2.90 9.32
N VAL A 77 -4.61 3.53 9.69
CA VAL A 77 -3.59 3.96 8.72
C VAL A 77 -2.89 2.74 8.12
N GLY A 78 -2.50 1.79 8.97
CA GLY A 78 -1.92 0.51 8.53
C GLY A 78 -2.88 -0.29 7.66
N ALA A 79 -4.14 -0.39 8.07
CA ALA A 79 -5.17 -1.08 7.27
C ALA A 79 -5.36 -0.42 5.89
N ASP A 80 -5.41 0.91 5.81
CA ASP A 80 -5.54 1.61 4.52
C ASP A 80 -4.30 1.44 3.64
N MET A 81 -3.10 1.44 4.23
CA MET A 81 -1.85 1.15 3.51
C MET A 81 -1.85 -0.27 2.94
N ALA A 82 -2.12 -1.29 3.75
CA ALA A 82 -2.16 -2.68 3.30
C ALA A 82 -3.16 -2.88 2.15
N ARG A 83 -4.36 -2.29 2.27
CA ARG A 83 -5.37 -2.27 1.21
C ARG A 83 -4.84 -1.66 -0.09
N LYS A 84 -4.18 -0.50 -0.03
CA LYS A 84 -3.61 0.18 -1.21
C LYS A 84 -2.46 -0.62 -1.84
N PHE A 85 -1.60 -1.25 -1.04
CA PHE A 85 -0.55 -2.14 -1.55
C PHE A 85 -1.16 -3.35 -2.31
N ILE A 86 -2.24 -3.96 -1.80
CA ILE A 86 -2.96 -5.03 -2.53
C ILE A 86 -3.51 -4.49 -3.86
N GLN A 87 -4.10 -3.28 -3.88
CA GLN A 87 -4.62 -2.65 -5.12
C GLN A 87 -3.52 -2.39 -6.16
N MET A 88 -2.36 -1.85 -5.73
CA MET A 88 -1.19 -1.72 -6.61
C MET A 88 -0.74 -3.08 -7.13
N GLY A 89 -0.73 -4.10 -6.26
CA GLY A 89 -0.32 -5.46 -6.58
C GLY A 89 -1.18 -6.10 -7.66
N TYR A 90 -2.50 -5.95 -7.54
CA TYR A 90 -3.47 -6.39 -8.54
C TYR A 90 -3.20 -5.76 -9.93
N THR A 91 -2.98 -4.45 -9.97
CA THR A 91 -2.66 -3.74 -11.22
C THR A 91 -1.36 -4.27 -11.85
N ARG A 92 -0.33 -4.51 -11.04
CA ARG A 92 0.96 -5.08 -11.51
C ARG A 92 0.80 -6.51 -12.02
N ALA A 93 0.10 -7.38 -11.29
CA ALA A 93 -0.13 -8.77 -11.68
C ALA A 93 -0.91 -8.86 -13.00
N ARG A 94 -1.96 -8.05 -13.17
CA ARG A 94 -2.71 -7.98 -14.44
C ARG A 94 -1.82 -7.55 -15.60
N ARG A 95 -0.94 -6.56 -15.38
CA ARG A 95 0.02 -6.14 -16.41
C ARG A 95 0.86 -7.35 -16.85
N TYR A 96 1.49 -8.09 -15.93
CA TYR A 96 2.33 -9.23 -16.32
C TYR A 96 1.54 -10.40 -16.93
N ALA A 97 0.32 -10.68 -16.46
CA ALA A 97 -0.54 -11.68 -17.08
C ALA A 97 -0.88 -11.36 -18.55
N ASN A 98 -1.00 -10.06 -18.88
CA ASN A 98 -1.26 -9.59 -20.24
C ASN A 98 -0.01 -9.54 -21.13
N HIS A 99 1.21 -9.62 -20.58
CA HIS A 99 2.47 -9.62 -21.35
C HIS A 99 2.84 -11.02 -21.89
N LYS A 100 1.86 -11.88 -22.22
CA LYS A 100 2.09 -13.21 -22.85
C LYS A 100 2.62 -13.15 -24.30
N GLY A 101 2.83 -11.96 -24.88
CA GLY A 101 3.46 -11.79 -26.19
C GLY A 101 4.93 -11.41 -26.04
N GLY A 102 5.83 -12.39 -26.17
CA GLY A 102 7.27 -12.24 -25.89
C GLY A 102 7.93 -11.04 -26.60
N LYS A 103 8.39 -10.08 -25.80
CA LYS A 103 9.65 -9.36 -25.99
C LYS A 103 10.10 -8.89 -24.61
N LYS A 104 11.28 -9.34 -24.20
CA LYS A 104 11.97 -8.82 -23.02
C LYS A 104 12.04 -7.29 -23.13
N ILE A 105 11.64 -6.60 -22.07
CA ILE A 105 11.97 -5.18 -21.86
C ILE A 105 13.48 -5.08 -21.69
#